data_AF-A0A928ZA84-F1
#
_entry.id   AF-A0A928ZA84-F1
#
_cell.length_a   1.000
_cell.length_b   1.000
_cell.length_c   1.000
_cell.angle_alpha   90.00
_cell.angle_beta   90.00
_cell.angle_gamma   90.00
#
_symmetry.space_group_name_H-M   'P 1'
#
loop_
_entity.id
_entity.type
_entity.pdbx_description
1 polymer ?
#
loop_
_entity_poly.entity_id
_entity_poly.type
_entity_poly.pdbx_seq_one_letter_code
_entity_poly.pdbx_strand_id
1 'polypeptide(L)'
;MSSSDKYKRQIMNDLAGGNVESLDGSPVNVDNYDNFDDFANRSSKEERHGLFRNAFHHDNVSPQQMEPELREAIAKIKPNERDDVAREFFKHLDKRGLSKKDLERQLGLSSHHASRMNADDVSKLANFTYHSHPDIFQEVMADQPALLKFLSNPLVGAALGAIASKWLRR
;
A
#
# COMPACT_ATOMS: atom_id res chain seq x y z
N MET A 1 32.81 6.66 22.32
CA MET A 1 31.50 7.18 21.87
C MET A 1 30.69 5.99 21.39
N SER A 2 29.52 5.75 21.98
CA SER A 2 28.70 4.57 21.70
C SER A 2 27.98 4.74 20.37
N SER A 3 27.76 3.64 19.64
CA SER A 3 27.02 3.60 18.35
C SER A 3 25.65 4.31 18.43
N SER A 4 25.05 4.33 19.62
CA SER A 4 23.76 4.98 19.91
C SER A 4 23.80 6.51 19.76
N ASP A 5 24.93 7.15 20.08
CA ASP A 5 25.07 8.61 19.97
C ASP A 5 25.16 9.07 18.52
N LYS A 6 25.73 8.26 17.62
CA LYS A 6 25.78 8.54 16.18
C LYS A 6 24.39 8.42 15.56
N TYR A 7 23.66 7.36 15.90
CA TYR A 7 22.31 7.12 15.39
C TYR A 7 21.33 8.23 15.80
N LYS A 8 21.37 8.64 17.07
CA LYS A 8 20.50 9.72 17.57
C LYS A 8 20.82 11.07 16.92
N ARG A 9 22.08 11.33 16.58
CA ARG A 9 22.51 12.55 15.88
C ARG A 9 22.05 12.57 14.42
N GLN A 10 22.02 11.42 13.77
CA GLN A 10 21.54 11.27 12.41
C GLN A 10 20.02 11.51 12.33
N ILE A 11 19.24 10.88 13.20
CA ILE A 11 17.79 11.11 13.26
C ILE A 11 17.46 12.59 13.60
N MET A 12 18.22 13.20 14.52
CA MET A 12 18.03 14.62 14.84
C MET A 12 18.40 15.55 13.68
N ASN A 13 19.40 15.21 12.86
CA ASN A 13 19.71 15.95 11.65
C ASN A 13 18.63 15.77 10.58
N ASP A 14 18.09 14.56 10.42
CA ASP A 14 17.03 14.27 9.45
C ASP A 14 15.71 14.97 9.83
N LEU A 15 15.42 15.12 11.13
CA LEU A 15 14.24 15.82 11.64
C LEU A 15 14.40 17.35 11.64
N ALA A 16 15.62 17.86 11.86
CA ALA A 16 15.92 19.28 11.87
C ALA A 16 16.17 19.86 10.46
N GLY A 17 16.48 18.99 9.49
CA GLY A 17 16.75 19.37 8.11
C GLY A 17 15.54 19.87 7.35
N GLY A 18 14.31 19.61 7.82
CA GLY A 18 13.08 20.16 7.24
C GLY A 18 13.07 20.13 5.72
N ASN A 19 13.60 19.06 5.11
CA ASN A 19 13.85 19.05 3.68
C ASN A 19 12.55 18.72 2.94
N VAL A 20 11.77 19.79 2.75
CA VAL A 20 10.72 19.93 1.77
C VAL A 20 11.34 20.13 0.39
N GLU A 21 11.93 19.08 -0.17
CA GLU A 21 12.26 18.94 -1.60
C GLU A 21 11.98 17.46 -1.95
N SER A 22 11.07 17.08 -2.84
CA SER A 22 10.50 17.80 -3.98
C SER A 22 9.11 17.30 -4.33
N LEU A 23 8.31 18.24 -4.83
CA LEU A 23 7.35 18.04 -5.90
C LEU A 23 8.07 17.48 -7.14
N ASP A 24 8.53 16.23 -7.11
CA ASP A 24 8.94 15.52 -8.32
C ASP A 24 9.01 14.02 -8.03
N GLY A 25 8.69 13.20 -9.02
CA GLY A 25 8.63 11.73 -8.95
C GLY A 25 9.99 11.05 -8.77
N SER A 26 10.82 11.54 -7.85
CA SER A 26 12.12 10.96 -7.53
C SER A 26 11.93 9.54 -6.97
N PRO A 27 12.69 8.55 -7.49
CA PRO A 27 12.56 7.17 -7.04
C PRO A 27 12.93 7.07 -5.56
N VAL A 28 12.09 6.36 -4.81
CA VAL A 28 12.30 6.06 -3.40
C VAL A 28 13.62 5.31 -3.28
N ASN A 29 14.52 5.81 -2.41
CA ASN A 29 15.80 5.15 -2.19
C ASN A 29 15.59 3.93 -1.29
N VAL A 30 15.21 2.82 -1.92
CA VAL A 30 14.96 1.52 -1.27
C VAL A 30 16.22 0.90 -0.68
N ASP A 31 17.42 1.36 -1.05
CA ASP A 31 18.70 0.87 -0.52
C ASP A 31 18.91 1.23 0.97
N ASN A 32 18.12 2.15 1.51
CA ASN A 32 18.14 2.52 2.93
C ASN A 32 17.41 1.52 3.85
N TYR A 33 16.78 0.49 3.30
CA TYR A 33 15.97 -0.49 4.03
C TYR A 33 16.51 -1.90 3.83
N ASP A 34 16.54 -2.68 4.91
CA ASP A 34 17.08 -4.04 4.89
C ASP A 34 16.16 -5.01 4.12
N ASN A 35 14.85 -4.75 4.12
CA ASN A 35 13.83 -5.51 3.42
C ASN A 35 12.51 -4.71 3.37
N PHE A 36 11.50 -5.28 2.72
CA PHE A 36 10.21 -4.61 2.55
C PHE A 36 9.39 -4.52 3.86
N ASP A 37 9.63 -5.38 4.85
CA ASP A 37 9.00 -5.24 6.17
C ASP A 37 9.63 -4.06 6.94
N ASP A 38 10.94 -3.92 6.86
CA ASP A 38 11.68 -2.76 7.36
C ASP A 38 11.21 -1.47 6.69
N PHE A 39 11.03 -1.50 5.36
CA PHE A 39 10.40 -0.42 4.61
C PHE A 39 8.99 -0.12 5.13
N ALA A 40 8.10 -1.10 5.21
CA ALA A 40 6.71 -0.92 5.65
C ALA A 40 6.60 -0.33 7.06
N ASN A 41 7.57 -0.63 7.93
CA ASN A 41 7.59 -0.17 9.31
C ASN A 41 8.27 1.20 9.51
N ARG A 42 9.28 1.54 8.71
CA ARG A 42 10.11 2.75 8.90
C ARG A 42 9.86 3.86 7.88
N SER A 43 9.28 3.54 6.73
CA SER A 43 9.05 4.53 5.68
C SER A 43 7.96 5.53 6.05
N SER A 44 8.16 6.77 5.61
CA SER A 44 7.16 7.81 5.61
C SER A 44 5.98 7.46 4.69
N LYS A 45 4.88 8.19 4.81
CA LYS A 45 3.74 8.02 3.90
C LYS A 45 4.11 8.39 2.47
N GLU A 46 4.91 9.43 2.31
CA GLU A 46 5.35 9.97 1.03
C GLU A 46 6.27 8.99 0.29
N GLU A 47 7.20 8.36 0.99
CA GLU A 47 8.05 7.30 0.43
C GLU A 47 7.20 6.11 -0.03
N ARG A 48 6.22 5.68 0.76
CA ARG A 48 5.30 4.62 0.34
C ARG A 48 4.54 5.03 -0.91
N HIS A 49 3.99 6.24 -0.93
CA HIS A 49 3.25 6.76 -2.07
C HIS A 49 4.10 6.82 -3.36
N GLY A 50 5.35 7.28 -3.26
CA GLY A 50 6.29 7.30 -4.39
C GLY A 50 6.60 5.90 -4.95
N LEU A 51 6.81 4.92 -4.06
CA LEU A 51 7.01 3.53 -4.46
C LEU A 51 5.76 3.01 -5.16
N PHE A 52 4.57 3.20 -4.59
CA PHE A 52 3.33 2.68 -5.15
C PHE A 52 2.96 3.27 -6.49
N ARG A 53 3.12 4.59 -6.65
CA ARG A 53 2.83 5.29 -7.89
C ARG A 53 3.60 4.73 -9.07
N ASN A 54 4.87 4.42 -8.86
CA ASN A 54 5.75 3.91 -9.91
C ASN A 54 5.60 2.40 -10.09
N ALA A 55 5.55 1.66 -8.98
CA ALA A 55 5.56 0.21 -8.99
C ALA A 55 4.22 -0.35 -9.53
N PHE A 56 3.08 0.08 -8.96
CA PHE A 56 1.76 -0.48 -9.27
C PHE A 56 1.02 0.28 -10.38
N HIS A 57 1.77 0.85 -11.32
CA HIS A 57 1.17 1.37 -12.55
C HIS A 57 0.62 0.22 -13.41
N HIS A 58 -0.47 0.44 -14.14
CA HIS A 58 -1.08 -0.60 -15.00
C HIS A 58 -0.13 -1.13 -16.08
N ASP A 59 0.85 -0.32 -16.48
CA ASP A 59 1.90 -0.73 -17.42
C ASP A 59 2.87 -1.78 -16.84
N ASN A 60 2.94 -1.87 -15.50
CA ASN A 60 3.84 -2.76 -14.77
C ASN A 60 3.12 -4.00 -14.21
N VAL A 61 1.86 -3.87 -13.78
CA VAL A 61 0.98 -5.01 -13.42
C VAL A 61 -0.37 -4.84 -14.10
N SER A 62 -0.80 -5.83 -14.89
CA SER A 62 -2.18 -5.83 -15.38
C SER A 62 -3.15 -6.16 -14.24
N PRO A 63 -4.40 -5.69 -14.27
CA PRO A 63 -5.42 -6.08 -13.27
C PRO A 63 -5.50 -7.60 -13.07
N GLN A 64 -5.46 -8.38 -14.16
CA GLN A 64 -5.51 -9.85 -14.12
C GLN A 64 -4.37 -10.48 -13.31
N GLN A 65 -3.21 -9.82 -13.24
CA GLN A 65 -2.08 -10.25 -12.42
C GLN A 65 -2.20 -9.77 -10.97
N MET A 66 -2.82 -8.60 -10.74
CA MET A 66 -2.93 -7.99 -9.42
C MET A 66 -4.06 -8.58 -8.57
N GLU A 67 -5.20 -8.91 -9.18
CA GLU A 67 -6.39 -9.42 -8.46
C GLU A 67 -6.14 -10.65 -7.58
N PRO A 68 -5.47 -11.74 -8.05
CA PRO A 68 -5.21 -12.89 -7.19
C PRO A 68 -4.27 -12.55 -6.02
N GLU A 69 -3.27 -11.70 -6.27
CA GLU A 69 -2.30 -11.26 -5.25
C GLU A 69 -2.96 -10.42 -4.17
N LEU A 70 -3.83 -9.48 -4.56
CA LEU A 70 -4.62 -8.68 -3.62
C LEU A 70 -5.51 -9.56 -2.76
N ARG A 71 -6.19 -10.52 -3.39
CA ARG A 71 -7.06 -11.45 -2.67
C ARG A 71 -6.29 -12.28 -1.65
N GLU A 72 -5.13 -12.79 -2.03
CA GLU A 72 -4.28 -13.58 -1.13
C GLU A 72 -3.72 -12.72 0.03
N ALA A 73 -3.26 -11.51 -0.27
CA ALA A 73 -2.78 -10.57 0.74
C ALA A 73 -3.88 -10.20 1.74
N ILE A 74 -5.07 -9.82 1.25
CA ILE A 74 -6.21 -9.41 2.07
C ILE A 74 -6.80 -10.58 2.87
N ALA A 75 -6.67 -11.82 2.37
CA ALA A 75 -7.09 -13.01 3.13
C ALA A 75 -6.20 -13.29 4.35
N LYS A 76 -4.95 -12.83 4.32
CA LYS A 76 -3.95 -13.14 5.36
C LYS A 76 -3.73 -11.99 6.36
N ILE A 77 -4.15 -10.76 6.05
CA ILE A 77 -4.13 -9.65 7.03
C ILE A 77 -5.08 -9.92 8.20
N LYS A 78 -4.77 -9.35 9.37
CA LYS A 78 -5.61 -9.52 10.55
C LYS A 78 -6.98 -8.87 10.34
N PRO A 79 -8.06 -9.38 10.96
CA PRO A 79 -9.39 -8.79 10.81
C PRO A 79 -9.45 -7.29 11.11
N ASN A 80 -8.79 -6.82 12.16
CA ASN A 80 -8.75 -5.40 12.51
C ASN A 80 -8.00 -4.55 11.47
N GLU A 81 -6.90 -5.07 10.91
CA GLU A 81 -6.16 -4.38 9.85
C GLU A 81 -6.97 -4.32 8.56
N ARG A 82 -7.73 -5.38 8.26
CA ARG A 82 -8.67 -5.40 7.15
C ARG A 82 -9.77 -4.35 7.31
N ASP A 83 -10.29 -4.18 8.52
CA ASP A 83 -11.29 -3.16 8.82
C ASP A 83 -10.74 -1.74 8.57
N ASP A 84 -9.47 -1.51 8.93
CA ASP A 84 -8.78 -0.23 8.70
C ASP A 84 -8.59 0.03 7.19
N VAL A 85 -8.18 -1.00 6.44
CA VAL A 85 -8.08 -0.94 4.97
C VAL A 85 -9.42 -0.61 4.32
N ALA A 86 -10.48 -1.33 4.69
CA ALA A 86 -11.82 -1.06 4.17
C ALA A 86 -12.30 0.36 4.49
N ARG A 87 -11.99 0.84 5.70
CA ARG A 87 -12.35 2.20 6.13
C ARG A 87 -11.64 3.26 5.29
N GLU A 88 -10.35 3.08 5.01
CA GLU A 88 -9.60 4.03 4.17
C GLU A 88 -10.08 4.00 2.72
N PHE A 89 -10.36 2.82 2.14
CA PHE A 89 -10.98 2.75 0.81
C PHE A 89 -12.29 3.54 0.76
N PHE A 90 -13.21 3.27 1.69
CA PHE A 90 -14.47 4.00 1.71
C PHE A 90 -14.31 5.49 1.95
N LYS A 91 -13.35 5.91 2.77
CA LYS A 91 -13.08 7.33 3.04
C LYS A 91 -12.63 8.06 1.77
N HIS A 92 -11.75 7.46 0.98
CA HIS A 92 -11.26 8.08 -0.25
C HIS A 92 -12.28 7.99 -1.39
N LEU A 93 -13.02 6.89 -1.49
CA LEU A 93 -14.13 6.74 -2.45
C LEU A 93 -15.26 7.75 -2.17
N ASP A 94 -15.59 7.99 -0.89
CA ASP A 94 -16.62 8.96 -0.49
C ASP A 94 -16.22 10.40 -0.88
N LYS A 95 -14.94 10.77 -0.76
CA LYS A 95 -14.42 12.07 -1.26
C LYS A 95 -14.60 12.26 -2.77
N ARG A 96 -14.67 11.15 -3.54
CA ARG A 96 -14.94 11.15 -4.97
C ARG A 96 -16.44 11.09 -5.31
N GLY A 97 -17.31 11.14 -4.30
CA GLY A 97 -18.76 11.07 -4.47
C GLY A 97 -19.31 9.66 -4.62
N LEU A 98 -18.51 8.62 -4.36
CA LEU A 98 -18.93 7.23 -4.43
C LEU A 98 -19.50 6.79 -3.09
N SER A 99 -20.83 6.69 -3.04
CA SER A 99 -21.58 6.28 -1.86
C SER A 99 -21.33 4.82 -1.51
N LYS A 100 -21.09 4.54 -0.22
CA LYS A 100 -20.80 3.20 0.29
C LYS A 100 -21.93 2.20 0.01
N LYS A 101 -23.19 2.66 0.01
CA LYS A 101 -24.36 1.81 -0.28
C LYS A 101 -24.43 1.42 -1.75
N ASP A 102 -24.02 2.32 -2.64
CA ASP A 102 -23.99 2.04 -4.08
C ASP A 102 -22.83 1.10 -4.40
N LEU A 103 -21.66 1.31 -3.78
CA LEU A 103 -20.53 0.39 -3.86
C LEU A 103 -20.88 -1.01 -3.36
N GLU A 104 -21.63 -1.13 -2.26
CA GLU A 104 -22.12 -2.42 -1.76
C GLU A 104 -22.92 -3.17 -2.83
N ARG A 105 -23.86 -2.48 -3.49
CA ARG A 105 -24.71 -3.08 -4.54
C ARG A 105 -23.93 -3.38 -5.82
N GLN A 106 -23.08 -2.45 -6.27
CA GLN A 106 -22.35 -2.57 -7.52
C GLN A 106 -21.29 -3.66 -7.47
N LEU A 107 -20.59 -3.78 -6.34
CA LEU A 107 -19.51 -4.76 -6.16
C LEU A 107 -19.99 -6.07 -5.54
N GLY A 108 -21.26 -6.16 -5.13
CA GLY A 108 -21.80 -7.31 -4.43
C GLY A 108 -21.06 -7.56 -3.11
N LEU A 109 -20.86 -6.50 -2.32
CA LEU A 109 -20.27 -6.60 -0.99
C LEU A 109 -21.32 -7.14 -0.01
N SER A 110 -20.88 -7.95 0.94
CA SER A 110 -21.76 -8.44 2.01
C SER A 110 -22.21 -7.33 2.97
N SER A 111 -21.43 -6.25 3.08
CA SER A 111 -21.76 -5.06 3.87
C SER A 111 -20.93 -3.83 3.45
N HIS A 112 -21.52 -2.64 3.57
CA HIS A 112 -20.84 -1.34 3.50
C HIS A 112 -20.22 -0.89 4.83
N HIS A 113 -20.37 -1.68 5.90
CA HIS A 113 -19.73 -1.40 7.19
C HIS A 113 -18.37 -2.10 7.24
N ALA A 114 -17.29 -1.29 7.24
CA ALA A 114 -15.91 -1.79 7.24
C ALA A 114 -15.65 -2.91 8.26
N SER A 115 -16.16 -2.79 9.51
CA SER A 115 -15.97 -3.78 10.58
C SER A 115 -16.74 -5.10 10.41
N ARG A 116 -17.58 -5.20 9.37
CA ARG A 116 -18.35 -6.41 9.03
C ARG A 116 -17.90 -7.01 7.70
N MET A 117 -16.95 -6.38 7.02
CA MET A 117 -16.46 -6.84 5.73
C MET A 117 -15.56 -8.06 5.91
N ASN A 118 -15.74 -9.04 5.04
CA ASN A 118 -14.85 -10.19 4.94
C ASN A 118 -13.69 -9.90 3.96
N ALA A 119 -12.76 -10.85 3.82
CA ALA A 119 -11.63 -10.70 2.90
C ALA A 119 -12.06 -10.53 1.43
N ASP A 120 -13.12 -11.22 1.00
CA ASP A 120 -13.65 -11.12 -0.36
C ASP A 120 -14.20 -9.71 -0.65
N ASP A 121 -14.94 -9.13 0.30
CA ASP A 121 -15.48 -7.78 0.17
C ASP A 121 -14.37 -6.72 0.04
N VAL A 122 -13.33 -6.83 0.86
CA VAL A 122 -12.19 -5.89 0.80
C VAL A 122 -11.35 -6.12 -0.45
N SER A 123 -11.25 -7.36 -0.93
CA SER A 123 -10.59 -7.68 -2.21
C SER A 123 -11.34 -7.05 -3.38
N LYS A 124 -12.68 -7.11 -3.39
CA LYS A 124 -13.50 -6.43 -4.40
C LYS A 124 -13.30 -4.92 -4.41
N LEU A 125 -13.21 -4.28 -3.23
CA LEU A 125 -12.88 -2.85 -3.14
C LEU A 125 -11.49 -2.56 -3.69
N ALA A 126 -10.48 -3.35 -3.30
CA ALA A 126 -9.11 -3.19 -3.76
C ALA A 126 -9.00 -3.37 -5.29
N ASN A 127 -9.66 -4.37 -5.86
CA ASN A 127 -9.69 -4.60 -7.31
C ASN A 127 -10.42 -3.48 -8.06
N PHE A 128 -11.58 -3.06 -7.55
CA PHE A 128 -12.35 -1.97 -8.13
C PHE A 128 -11.55 -0.67 -8.18
N THR A 129 -10.89 -0.32 -7.07
CA THR A 129 -10.03 0.86 -7.01
C THR A 129 -8.78 0.69 -7.86
N TYR A 130 -8.12 -0.47 -7.86
CA TYR A 130 -7.00 -0.73 -8.75
C TYR A 130 -7.38 -0.50 -10.22
N HIS A 131 -8.55 -0.97 -10.64
CA HIS A 131 -8.99 -0.87 -12.03
C HIS A 131 -9.52 0.53 -12.40
N SER A 132 -10.37 1.11 -11.55
CA SER A 132 -11.19 2.30 -11.89
C SER A 132 -10.67 3.60 -11.27
N HIS A 133 -9.93 3.49 -10.16
CA HIS A 133 -9.43 4.62 -9.36
C HIS A 133 -8.00 4.33 -8.85
N PRO A 134 -7.01 4.14 -9.75
CA PRO A 134 -5.67 3.70 -9.37
C PRO A 134 -4.99 4.70 -8.42
N ASP A 135 -5.35 5.98 -8.47
CA ASP A 135 -4.94 7.02 -7.53
C ASP A 135 -5.41 6.73 -6.10
N ILE A 136 -6.67 6.35 -5.91
CA ILE A 136 -7.22 6.00 -4.58
C ILE A 136 -6.53 4.74 -4.05
N PHE A 137 -6.31 3.76 -4.92
CA PHE A 137 -5.59 2.55 -4.55
C PHE A 137 -4.19 2.86 -4.05
N GLN A 138 -3.45 3.73 -4.75
CA GLN A 138 -2.11 4.18 -4.34
C GLN A 138 -2.16 4.93 -3.00
N GLU A 139 -3.14 5.80 -2.80
CA GLU A 139 -3.31 6.52 -1.53
C GLU A 139 -3.60 5.57 -0.35
N VAL A 140 -4.50 4.60 -0.52
CA VAL A 140 -4.83 3.63 0.53
C VAL A 140 -3.63 2.75 0.87
N MET A 141 -2.86 2.33 -0.13
CA MET A 141 -1.65 1.54 0.07
C MET A 141 -0.55 2.35 0.79
N ALA A 142 -0.45 3.64 0.49
CA ALA A 142 0.44 4.55 1.20
C ALA A 142 -0.04 4.85 2.64
N ASP A 143 -1.36 4.85 2.89
CA ASP A 143 -1.94 5.09 4.20
C ASP A 143 -1.89 3.85 5.12
N GLN A 144 -2.04 2.64 4.56
CA GLN A 144 -2.22 1.40 5.31
C GLN A 144 -1.02 0.46 5.17
N PRO A 145 -0.04 0.51 6.10
CA PRO A 145 1.14 -0.35 6.04
C PRO A 145 0.84 -1.83 6.27
N ALA A 146 -0.36 -2.19 6.74
CA ALA A 146 -0.76 -3.60 6.87
C ALA A 146 -0.77 -4.34 5.53
N LEU A 147 -1.12 -3.67 4.43
CA LEU A 147 -1.04 -4.26 3.08
C LEU A 147 0.42 -4.37 2.60
N LEU A 148 1.26 -3.39 2.96
CA LEU A 148 2.70 -3.42 2.68
C LEU A 148 3.40 -4.61 3.34
N LYS A 149 3.07 -4.89 4.61
CA LYS A 149 3.62 -6.03 5.36
C LYS A 149 3.32 -7.39 4.73
N PHE A 150 2.38 -7.45 3.80
CA PHE A 150 2.10 -8.66 3.04
C PHE A 150 2.88 -8.77 1.74
N LEU A 151 3.15 -7.63 1.08
CA LEU A 151 4.06 -7.57 -0.06
C LEU A 151 5.51 -7.91 0.35
N SER A 152 5.87 -7.73 1.62
CA SER A 152 7.18 -8.14 2.19
C SER A 152 7.32 -9.62 2.51
N ASN A 153 6.23 -10.40 2.47
CA ASN A 153 6.29 -11.81 2.81
C ASN A 153 6.90 -12.60 1.63
N PRO A 154 8.03 -13.30 1.78
CA PRO A 154 8.72 -13.99 0.68
C PRO A 154 7.89 -15.05 -0.06
N LEU A 155 6.80 -15.56 0.52
CA LEU A 155 5.88 -16.47 -0.17
C LEU A 155 4.95 -15.73 -1.16
N VAL A 156 4.55 -14.51 -0.83
CA VAL A 156 3.77 -13.63 -1.72
C VAL A 156 4.70 -12.84 -2.64
N GLY A 157 5.86 -12.46 -2.12
CA GLY A 157 7.04 -12.01 -2.85
C GLY A 157 7.68 -13.08 -3.73
N ALA A 158 7.08 -14.27 -3.91
CA ALA A 158 7.43 -15.22 -4.97
C ALA A 158 6.49 -15.06 -6.19
N ALA A 159 5.19 -14.86 -5.94
CA ALA A 159 4.19 -14.57 -6.98
C ALA A 159 4.35 -13.14 -7.52
N LEU A 160 4.55 -12.17 -6.62
CA LEU A 160 5.09 -10.87 -6.95
C LEU A 160 6.61 -10.88 -7.10
N GLY A 161 7.35 -11.94 -6.76
CA GLY A 161 8.81 -12.01 -6.92
C GLY A 161 9.27 -12.06 -8.36
N ALA A 162 8.54 -12.77 -9.20
CA ALA A 162 8.74 -12.77 -10.65
C ALA A 162 8.43 -11.39 -11.27
N ILE A 163 7.52 -10.63 -10.65
CA ILE A 163 7.13 -9.28 -11.08
C ILE A 163 8.12 -8.25 -10.51
N ALA A 164 8.38 -8.24 -9.20
CA ALA A 164 9.31 -7.39 -8.48
C ALA A 164 10.79 -7.58 -8.89
N SER A 165 11.23 -8.78 -9.26
CA SER A 165 12.58 -8.97 -9.84
C SER A 165 12.74 -8.31 -11.22
N LYS A 166 11.63 -8.04 -11.92
CA LYS A 166 11.58 -7.20 -13.12
C LYS A 166 11.51 -5.70 -12.76
N TRP A 167 11.11 -5.35 -11.53
CA TRP A 167 10.91 -3.98 -11.04
C TRP A 167 12.15 -3.40 -10.38
N LEU A 168 12.96 -4.24 -9.73
CA LEU A 168 14.27 -3.90 -9.18
C LEU A 168 15.43 -4.04 -10.21
N ARG A 169 15.15 -4.52 -11.44
CA ARG A 169 16.14 -4.64 -12.53
C ARG A 169 15.98 -3.56 -13.62
N ARG A 170 15.61 -2.34 -13.25
CA ARG A 170 15.86 -1.16 -14.08
C ARG A 170 16.57 -0.09 -13.27
#